data_AF-A0A932GC78-F1
#
_entry.id   AF-A0A932GC78-F1
#
_cell.length_a   1.000
_cell.length_b   1.000
_cell.length_c   1.000
_cell.angle_alpha   90.00
_cell.angle_beta   90.00
_cell.angle_gamma   90.00
#
_symmetry.space_group_name_H-M   'P 1'
#
loop_
_entity.id
_entity.type
_entity.pdbx_description
1 polymer ?
#
loop_
_entity_poly.entity_id
_entity_poly.type
_entity_poly.pdbx_seq_one_letter_code
_entity_poly.pdbx_strand_id
1 'polypeptide(L)'
;MDLGSLLLALALVVAVAAFVARPLLQRHSARPFAAASDDLVAQREAVLIELRDLDFDHATGKIGDDDYAAQRARLTAKGVEIFRALDARRPAADGDDIEKAIAARRRKPQSPTRPEAARPVVSRAD
;
A
#
# COMPACT_ATOMS: atom_id res chain seq x y z
N MET A 1 12.96 -22.84 40.90
CA MET A 1 12.12 -22.70 39.69
C MET A 1 11.25 -23.94 39.63
N ASP A 2 9.99 -23.82 39.99
CA ASP A 2 9.05 -24.94 40.00
C ASP A 2 8.83 -25.48 38.58
N LEU A 3 8.86 -26.80 38.43
CA LEU A 3 8.70 -27.46 37.11
C LEU A 3 7.40 -27.01 36.40
N GLY A 4 6.36 -26.68 37.18
CA GLY A 4 5.10 -26.13 36.67
C GLY A 4 5.23 -24.78 35.99
N SER A 5 6.08 -23.87 36.49
CA SER A 5 6.28 -22.56 35.86
C SER A 5 7.10 -22.68 34.58
N LEU A 6 8.03 -23.64 34.51
CA LEU A 6 8.79 -23.93 33.30
C LEU A 6 7.90 -24.48 32.18
N LEU A 7 7.00 -25.42 32.50
CA LEU A 7 6.04 -25.97 31.54
C LEU A 7 5.06 -24.92 31.03
N LEU A 8 4.57 -24.04 31.91
CA LEU A 8 3.68 -22.95 31.55
C LEU A 8 4.36 -21.96 30.59
N ALA A 9 5.60 -21.57 30.90
CA ALA A 9 6.38 -20.67 30.06
C ALA A 9 6.63 -21.28 28.67
N LEU A 10 7.00 -22.57 28.61
CA LEU A 10 7.23 -23.26 27.35
C LEU A 10 5.95 -23.34 26.50
N ALA A 11 4.81 -23.67 27.11
CA ALA A 11 3.53 -23.73 26.43
C ALA A 11 3.14 -22.37 25.84
N LEU A 12 3.37 -21.28 26.59
CA LEU A 12 3.12 -19.92 26.12
C LEU A 12 4.01 -19.55 24.93
N VAL A 13 5.31 -19.86 24.99
CA VAL A 13 6.25 -19.62 23.87
C VAL A 13 5.80 -20.37 22.63
N VAL A 14 5.41 -21.64 22.75
CA VAL A 14 4.92 -22.44 21.62
C VAL A 14 3.63 -21.86 21.05
N ALA A 15 2.69 -21.41 21.90
CA ALA A 15 1.45 -20.80 21.45
C ALA A 15 1.68 -19.48 20.70
N VAL A 16 2.57 -18.62 21.21
CA VAL A 16 2.97 -17.38 20.55
C VAL A 16 3.68 -17.66 19.23
N ALA A 17 4.62 -18.60 19.23
CA ALA A 17 5.33 -19.01 18.02
C ALA A 17 4.36 -19.58 16.97
N ALA A 18 3.39 -20.41 17.37
CA ALA A 18 2.36 -20.93 16.48
C ALA A 18 1.44 -19.84 15.95
N PHE A 19 1.06 -18.85 16.77
CA PHE A 19 0.25 -17.71 16.35
C PHE A 19 0.97 -16.84 15.31
N VAL A 20 2.27 -16.59 15.52
CA VAL A 20 3.13 -15.83 14.58
C VAL A 20 3.46 -16.63 13.32
N ALA A 21 3.65 -17.96 13.43
CA ALA A 21 3.90 -18.84 12.30
C ALA A 21 2.63 -19.09 11.45
N ARG A 22 1.44 -18.95 12.04
CA ARG A 22 0.16 -19.14 11.35
C ARG A 22 0.00 -18.28 10.08
N PRO A 23 0.23 -16.96 10.08
CA PRO A 23 0.15 -16.13 8.86
C PRO A 23 1.23 -16.47 7.83
N LEU A 24 2.36 -17.03 8.25
CA LEU A 24 3.42 -17.48 7.34
C LEU A 24 3.06 -18.80 6.64
N LEU A 25 2.41 -19.74 7.35
CA LEU A 25 1.96 -21.02 6.79
C LEU A 25 0.65 -20.90 5.99
N GLN A 26 -0.26 -20.01 6.38
CA GLN A 26 -1.52 -19.80 5.66
C GLN A 26 -1.36 -19.12 4.30
N ARG A 27 -0.22 -18.43 4.06
CA ARG A 27 0.15 -17.91 2.74
C ARG A 27 0.38 -18.99 1.68
N HIS A 28 0.54 -20.26 2.06
CA HIS A 28 0.84 -21.37 1.13
C HIS A 28 -0.39 -22.12 0.57
N SER A 29 -1.61 -21.81 1.00
CA SER A 29 -2.83 -22.51 0.54
C SER A 29 -3.65 -21.77 -0.53
N ALA A 30 -3.18 -20.62 -1.02
CA ALA A 30 -3.84 -19.89 -2.09
C ALA A 30 -3.38 -20.42 -3.46
N ARG A 31 -4.34 -20.63 -4.37
CA ARG A 31 -4.16 -21.09 -5.77
C ARG A 31 -2.89 -20.51 -6.44
N PRO A 32 -2.22 -21.23 -7.36
CA PRO A 32 -0.94 -20.82 -7.98
C PRO A 32 -0.91 -19.37 -8.51
N PHE A 33 -2.05 -18.87 -9.01
CA PHE A 33 -2.19 -17.50 -9.51
C PHE A 33 -2.29 -16.43 -8.41
N ALA A 34 -2.91 -16.77 -7.28
CA ALA A 34 -2.95 -15.92 -6.09
C ALA A 34 -1.58 -15.93 -5.39
N ALA A 35 -0.93 -17.09 -5.26
CA ALA A 35 0.40 -17.21 -4.67
C ALA A 35 1.47 -16.36 -5.38
N ALA A 36 1.48 -16.33 -6.72
CA ALA A 36 2.42 -15.50 -7.48
C ALA A 36 2.13 -13.98 -7.39
N SER A 37 0.89 -13.60 -7.06
CA SER A 37 0.50 -12.21 -6.87
C SER A 37 0.80 -11.75 -5.44
N ASP A 38 0.57 -12.63 -4.46
CA ASP A 38 0.94 -12.43 -3.05
C ASP A 38 2.46 -12.32 -2.88
N ASP A 39 3.24 -13.08 -3.65
CA ASP A 39 4.71 -13.00 -3.63
C ASP A 39 5.22 -11.62 -4.12
N LEU A 40 4.69 -11.10 -5.22
CA LEU A 40 5.08 -9.76 -5.71
C LEU A 40 4.65 -8.65 -4.75
N VAL A 41 3.50 -8.80 -4.08
CA VAL A 41 3.06 -7.86 -3.04
C VAL A 41 4.00 -7.90 -1.83
N ALA A 42 4.44 -9.10 -1.42
CA ALA A 42 5.43 -9.25 -0.36
C ALA A 42 6.79 -8.66 -0.75
N GLN A 43 7.24 -8.85 -2.00
CA GLN A 43 8.47 -8.24 -2.50
C GLN A 43 8.39 -6.70 -2.50
N ARG A 44 7.23 -6.13 -2.83
CA ARG A 44 6.98 -4.68 -2.75
C ARG A 44 7.10 -4.17 -1.31
N GLU A 45 6.50 -4.86 -0.35
CA GLU A 45 6.62 -4.45 1.05
C GLU A 45 8.06 -4.57 1.55
N ALA A 46 8.76 -5.63 1.18
CA ALA A 46 10.16 -5.84 1.54
C ALA A 46 11.07 -4.72 1.01
N VAL A 47 10.95 -4.34 -0.27
CA VAL A 47 11.80 -3.28 -0.84
C VAL A 47 11.52 -1.90 -0.22
N LEU A 48 10.27 -1.63 0.19
CA LEU A 48 9.91 -0.39 0.87
C LEU A 48 10.45 -0.34 2.31
N ILE A 49 10.42 -1.46 3.03
CA ILE A 49 11.03 -1.58 4.36
C ILE A 49 12.54 -1.37 4.24
N GLU A 50 13.19 -2.03 3.29
CA GLU A 50 14.63 -1.92 3.05
C GLU A 50 15.05 -0.48 2.72
N LEU A 51 14.26 0.22 1.90
CA LEU A 51 14.52 1.63 1.56
C LEU A 51 14.38 2.55 2.78
N ARG A 52 13.34 2.34 3.60
CA ARG A 52 13.12 3.10 4.84
C ARG A 52 14.25 2.87 5.84
N ASP A 53 14.67 1.63 6.01
CA ASP A 53 15.72 1.27 6.96
C ASP A 53 17.07 1.85 6.49
N LEU A 54 17.36 1.85 5.18
CA LEU A 54 18.51 2.53 4.58
C LEU A 54 18.49 4.05 4.85
N ASP A 55 17.34 4.70 4.63
CA ASP A 55 17.17 6.13 4.91
C ASP A 55 17.37 6.44 6.40
N PHE A 56 16.92 5.55 7.29
CA PHE A 56 17.13 5.67 8.73
C PHE A 56 18.60 5.52 9.12
N ASP A 57 19.31 4.55 8.54
CA ASP A 57 20.72 4.34 8.81
C ASP A 57 21.58 5.51 8.31
N HIS A 58 21.20 6.14 7.19
CA HIS A 58 21.83 7.39 6.72
C HIS A 58 21.52 8.57 7.64
N ALA A 59 20.26 8.78 8.01
CA ALA A 59 19.85 9.86 8.90
C ALA A 59 20.49 9.76 10.30
N THR A 60 20.83 8.54 10.74
CA THR A 60 21.54 8.29 12.00
C THR A 60 23.06 8.30 11.86
N GLY A 61 23.58 8.52 10.66
CA GLY A 61 25.02 8.63 10.37
C GLY A 61 25.77 7.29 10.42
N LYS A 62 25.07 6.15 10.35
CA LYS A 62 25.70 4.82 10.33
C LYS A 62 26.36 4.48 9.00
N ILE A 63 25.94 5.14 7.91
CA ILE A 63 26.44 4.94 6.55
C ILE A 63 26.80 6.28 5.92
N GLY A 64 27.83 6.29 5.08
CA GLY A 64 28.28 7.48 4.35
C GLY A 64 27.42 7.80 3.13
N ASP A 65 27.53 9.04 2.63
CA ASP A 65 26.72 9.54 1.50
C ASP A 65 26.90 8.73 0.21
N ASP A 66 28.14 8.32 -0.10
CA ASP A 66 28.45 7.54 -1.30
C ASP A 66 27.81 6.15 -1.27
N ASP A 67 27.89 5.47 -0.12
CA ASP A 67 27.29 4.14 0.08
C ASP A 67 25.76 4.21 0.09
N TYR A 68 25.21 5.26 0.71
CA TYR A 68 23.78 5.54 0.69
C TYR A 68 23.26 5.74 -0.73
N ALA A 69 23.90 6.61 -1.52
CA ALA A 69 23.48 6.92 -2.88
C ALA A 69 23.50 5.68 -3.78
N ALA A 70 24.56 4.87 -3.69
CA ALA A 70 24.69 3.63 -4.46
C ALA A 70 23.61 2.60 -4.09
N GLN A 71 23.39 2.38 -2.79
CA GLN A 71 22.39 1.41 -2.31
C GLN A 71 20.97 1.87 -2.63
N ARG A 72 20.67 3.15 -2.44
CA ARG A 72 19.35 3.73 -2.73
C ARG A 72 19.00 3.63 -4.21
N ALA A 73 19.96 3.88 -5.10
CA ALA A 73 19.73 3.74 -6.54
C ALA A 73 19.37 2.29 -6.91
N ARG A 74 20.08 1.29 -6.36
CA ARG A 74 19.80 -0.13 -6.59
C ARG A 74 18.43 -0.56 -6.07
N LEU A 75 18.08 -0.17 -4.84
CA LEU A 75 16.77 -0.50 -4.25
C LEU A 75 15.63 0.19 -5.00
N THR A 76 15.83 1.44 -5.43
CA THR A 76 14.85 2.16 -6.26
C THR A 76 14.60 1.44 -7.57
N ALA A 77 15.66 1.00 -8.27
CA ALA A 77 15.54 0.25 -9.52
C ALA A 77 14.76 -1.07 -9.31
N LYS A 78 15.10 -1.83 -8.26
CA LYS A 78 14.38 -3.06 -7.88
C LYS A 78 12.90 -2.77 -7.58
N GLY A 79 12.61 -1.68 -6.87
CA GLY A 79 11.24 -1.24 -6.61
C GLY A 79 10.46 -0.99 -7.91
N VAL A 80 11.04 -0.23 -8.85
CA VAL A 80 10.42 0.06 -10.15
C VAL A 80 10.07 -1.22 -10.92
N GLU A 81 10.97 -2.21 -10.93
CA GLU A 81 10.71 -3.50 -11.56
C GLU A 81 9.54 -4.25 -10.92
N ILE A 82 9.48 -4.30 -9.59
CA ILE A 82 8.38 -4.94 -8.84
C ILE A 82 7.05 -4.23 -9.12
N PHE A 83 7.02 -2.90 -9.11
CA PHE A 83 5.81 -2.13 -9.40
C PHE A 83 5.32 -2.35 -10.84
N ARG A 84 6.22 -2.40 -11.82
CA ARG A 84 5.85 -2.74 -13.22
C ARG A 84 5.29 -4.16 -13.33
N ALA A 85 5.86 -5.12 -12.62
CA ALA A 85 5.37 -6.50 -12.62
C ALA A 85 3.98 -6.62 -11.98
N LEU A 86 3.68 -5.80 -10.97
CA LEU A 86 2.35 -5.69 -10.36
C LEU A 86 1.35 -5.02 -11.31
N ASP A 87 1.74 -3.93 -11.96
CA ASP A 87 0.88 -3.21 -12.91
C ASP A 87 0.53 -4.07 -14.13
N ALA A 88 1.47 -4.87 -14.64
CA ALA A 88 1.22 -5.80 -15.74
C ALA A 88 0.23 -6.93 -15.41
N ARG A 89 0.05 -7.24 -14.12
CA ARG A 89 -0.90 -8.25 -13.63
C ARG A 89 -2.26 -7.68 -13.26
N ARG A 90 -2.33 -6.36 -13.05
CA ARG A 90 -3.62 -5.69 -12.96
C ARG A 90 -4.23 -5.78 -14.36
N PRO A 91 -5.44 -6.34 -14.52
CA PRO A 91 -6.13 -6.23 -15.79
C PRO A 91 -6.14 -4.73 -16.13
N ALA A 92 -5.66 -4.39 -17.33
CA ALA A 92 -5.78 -3.04 -17.82
C ALA A 92 -7.24 -2.65 -17.56
N ALA A 93 -7.47 -1.62 -16.74
CA ALA A 93 -8.76 -0.99 -16.74
C ALA A 93 -8.86 -0.46 -18.17
N ASP A 94 -9.54 -1.21 -19.04
CA ASP A 94 -9.66 -0.88 -20.45
C ASP A 94 -10.02 0.61 -20.49
N GLY A 95 -9.22 1.41 -21.20
CA GLY A 95 -9.41 2.87 -21.24
C GLY A 95 -10.86 3.23 -21.60
N ASP A 96 -11.51 2.36 -22.36
CA ASP A 96 -12.93 2.36 -22.72
C ASP A 96 -13.88 2.32 -21.51
N ASP A 97 -13.58 1.57 -20.45
CA ASP A 97 -14.41 1.49 -19.25
C ASP A 97 -14.27 2.75 -18.40
N ILE A 98 -13.06 3.32 -18.35
CA ILE A 98 -12.81 4.61 -17.71
C ILE A 98 -13.52 5.73 -18.50
N GLU A 99 -13.43 5.72 -19.84
CA GLU A 99 -14.08 6.70 -20.70
C GLU A 99 -15.61 6.61 -20.63
N LYS A 100 -16.18 5.39 -20.63
CA LYS A 100 -17.62 5.18 -20.39
C LYS A 100 -18.06 5.68 -19.02
N ALA A 101 -17.28 5.43 -17.96
CA ALA A 101 -17.57 5.91 -16.62
C ALA A 101 -17.55 7.45 -16.52
N ILE A 102 -16.61 8.10 -17.22
CA ILE A 102 -16.53 9.57 -17.30
C ILE A 102 -17.70 10.13 -18.11
N ALA A 103 -18.05 9.53 -19.26
CA ALA A 103 -19.18 9.93 -20.08
C ALA A 103 -20.53 9.80 -19.33
N ALA A 104 -20.71 8.74 -18.53
CA ALA A 104 -21.89 8.56 -17.68
C ALA A 104 -22.00 9.64 -16.59
N ARG A 105 -20.86 10.09 -16.03
CA ARG A 105 -20.83 11.20 -15.06
C ARG A 105 -21.09 12.56 -15.71
N ARG A 106 -20.63 12.81 -16.94
CA ARG A 106 -20.95 14.04 -17.69
C ARG A 106 -22.43 14.12 -18.11
N ARG A 107 -23.09 12.99 -18.33
CA ARG A 107 -24.52 12.93 -18.71
C ARG A 107 -25.48 13.20 -17.56
N LYS A 108 -25.07 13.06 -16.31
CA LYS A 108 -25.81 13.63 -15.17
C LYS A 108 -25.38 15.08 -15.04
N PRO A 109 -26.19 16.07 -15.45
CA PRO A 109 -25.84 17.45 -15.19
C PRO A 109 -25.70 17.59 -13.68
N GLN A 110 -24.52 18.00 -13.22
CA GLN A 110 -24.44 18.74 -11.97
C GLN A 110 -25.31 19.97 -12.19
N SER A 111 -26.56 19.95 -11.71
CA SER A 111 -27.33 21.17 -11.53
C SER A 111 -26.64 21.97 -10.43
N PRO A 112 -25.97 23.09 -10.74
CA PRO A 112 -25.42 23.96 -9.73
C PRO A 112 -26.42 25.10 -9.56
N THR A 113 -27.42 24.93 -8.71
CA THR A 113 -28.19 26.09 -8.25
C THR A 113 -28.15 26.12 -6.74
N ARG A 114 -27.03 26.66 -6.25
CA ARG A 114 -26.92 27.31 -4.95
C ARG A 114 -28.19 28.15 -4.73
N PRO A 115 -29.00 27.92 -3.69
CA PRO A 115 -30.08 28.83 -3.36
C PRO A 115 -29.43 30.07 -2.73
N GLU A 116 -29.11 31.05 -3.55
CA GLU A 116 -28.76 32.39 -3.10
C GLU A 116 -30.03 33.06 -2.59
N ALA A 117 -30.25 32.90 -1.28
CA ALA A 117 -31.24 33.64 -0.55
C ALA A 117 -30.85 35.12 -0.49
N ALA A 118 -31.72 35.99 -1.03
CA ALA A 118 -32.02 37.36 -0.59
C ALA A 118 -30.87 38.40 -0.80
N ARG A 119 -31.04 39.55 -1.47
CA ARG A 119 -32.02 40.65 -1.35
C ARG A 119 -31.66 41.73 -2.43
N PRO A 120 -32.29 42.91 -2.47
CA PRO A 120 -33.66 43.25 -2.85
C PRO A 120 -33.70 44.13 -4.14
N VAL A 121 -34.80 44.07 -4.88
CA VAL A 121 -35.12 45.03 -5.96
C VAL A 121 -35.77 46.26 -5.33
N VAL A 122 -35.08 47.40 -5.33
CA VAL A 122 -35.72 48.73 -5.43
C VAL A 122 -34.82 49.63 -6.27
N SER A 123 -35.13 49.69 -7.57
CA SER A 123 -34.59 50.69 -8.49
C SER A 123 -35.42 51.96 -8.39
N ARG A 124 -34.68 53.06 -8.41
CA ARG A 124 -35.07 54.47 -8.35
C ARG A 124 -35.76 54.92 -9.65
N ALA A 125 -36.93 55.53 -9.52
CA ALA A 125 -37.61 56.49 -10.40
C ALA A 125 -38.78 56.99 -9.54
N ASP A 126 -38.95 58.26 -9.18
CA ASP A 126 -38.56 59.54 -9.78
C ASP A 126 -37.97 60.52 -8.74
#